data_AF-A0A170UXW4-F1
#
_entry.id   AF-A0A170UXW4-F1
#
_cell.length_a   1.000
_cell.length_b   1.000
_cell.length_c   1.000
_cell.angle_alpha   90.00
_cell.angle_beta   90.00
_cell.angle_gamma   90.00
#
_symmetry.space_group_name_H-M   'P 1'
#
loop_
_entity.id
_entity.type
_entity.pdbx_description
1 polymer ?
#
loop_
_entity_poly.entity_id
_entity_poly.type
_entity_poly.pdbx_seq_one_letter_code
_entity_poly.pdbx_strand_id
1 'polypeptide(L)'
;NKEFESVMSWAFGQVLICTTMDAAEKVFNHPEIKRKAITVDGDVFDPSGVISGGAVDEAPPILIALMEFTKAEYILTEKKQEMDKINLQIKNLLPIANSYEHMKQKIELRVREVKMVQERIQQTSHYQLQQELDILSTTIKDKESKITELQQEIKNKSFKVKELEEKMKNLKSVRERELKEAEAELK
;
A
#
# COMPACT_ATOMS: atom_id res chain seq x y z
N ASN A 1 21.89 37.20 10.76
CA ASN A 1 22.42 36.88 12.09
C ASN A 1 22.92 38.16 12.73
N LYS A 2 22.23 38.72 13.74
CA LYS A 2 22.63 40.01 14.36
C LYS A 2 24.01 39.98 15.03
N GLU A 3 24.47 38.78 15.39
CA GLU A 3 25.78 38.54 16.00
C GLU A 3 26.96 39.07 15.16
N PHE A 4 26.86 39.02 13.83
CA PHE A 4 27.94 39.47 12.93
C PHE A 4 27.74 40.89 12.39
N GLU A 5 26.68 41.59 12.81
CA GLU A 5 26.31 42.89 12.24
C GLU A 5 27.43 43.94 12.40
N SER A 6 28.06 44.00 13.57
CA SER A 6 29.19 44.90 13.83
C SER A 6 30.41 44.59 12.95
N VAL A 7 30.69 43.29 12.72
CA VAL A 7 31.82 42.86 11.88
C VAL A 7 31.53 43.16 10.41
N MET A 8 30.31 42.90 9.94
CA MET A 8 29.88 43.19 8.58
C MET A 8 29.86 44.70 8.31
N SER A 9 29.39 45.50 9.26
CA SER A 9 29.41 46.96 9.18
C SER A 9 30.83 47.52 9.16
N TRP A 10 31.74 46.96 9.96
CA TRP A 10 33.16 47.33 9.93
C TRP A 10 33.84 46.92 8.62
N ALA A 11 33.61 45.71 8.12
CA ALA A 11 34.25 45.18 6.93
C ALA A 11 33.72 45.78 5.62
N PHE A 12 32.41 45.99 5.50
CA PHE A 12 31.76 46.39 4.25
C PHE A 12 31.05 47.76 4.31
N GLY A 13 30.77 48.28 5.52
CA GLY A 13 29.95 49.51 5.68
C GLY A 13 30.64 50.81 5.24
N GLN A 14 31.96 50.78 5.00
CA GLN A 14 32.73 51.92 4.50
C GLN A 14 32.98 51.90 2.99
N VAL A 15 32.38 50.94 2.27
CA VAL A 15 32.57 50.73 0.84
C VAL A 15 31.29 51.04 0.07
N LEU A 16 31.40 51.78 -1.02
CA LEU A 16 30.32 52.07 -1.96
C LEU A 16 30.56 51.33 -3.28
N ILE A 17 29.56 50.60 -3.76
CA ILE A 17 29.63 49.89 -5.03
C ILE A 17 29.05 50.77 -6.13
N CYS A 18 29.83 50.99 -7.19
CA CYS A 18 29.48 51.85 -8.32
C CYS A 18 29.30 51.01 -9.58
N THR A 19 28.29 51.32 -10.38
CA THR A 19 28.01 50.59 -11.62
C THR A 19 28.96 50.93 -12.76
N THR A 20 29.62 52.09 -12.70
CA THR A 20 30.56 52.57 -13.73
C THR A 20 31.74 53.29 -13.10
N MET A 21 32.85 53.38 -13.85
CA MET A 21 34.03 54.14 -13.45
C MET A 21 33.70 55.63 -13.22
N ASP A 22 32.93 56.27 -14.11
CA ASP A 22 32.49 57.65 -13.95
C ASP A 22 31.73 57.89 -12.63
N ALA A 23 30.91 56.92 -12.20
CA ALA A 23 30.19 57.02 -10.94
C ALA A 23 31.17 56.89 -9.75
N ALA A 24 32.13 55.97 -9.82
CA ALA A 24 33.15 55.81 -8.80
C ALA A 24 34.05 57.05 -8.67
N GLU A 25 34.44 57.66 -9.79
CA GLU A 25 35.23 58.89 -9.83
C GLU A 25 34.48 60.09 -9.22
N LYS A 26 33.18 60.23 -9.52
CA LYS A 26 32.34 61.27 -8.89
C LYS A 26 32.27 61.10 -7.37
N VAL A 27 32.12 59.86 -6.90
CA VAL A 27 32.08 59.54 -5.47
C VAL A 27 33.44 59.83 -4.82
N PHE A 28 34.53 59.45 -5.47
CA PHE A 28 35.90 59.66 -5.01
C PHE A 28 36.25 61.16 -4.89
N ASN A 29 35.84 61.98 -5.85
CA ASN A 29 36.11 63.42 -5.88
C ASN A 29 35.13 64.24 -5.03
N HIS A 30 34.09 63.64 -4.44
CA HIS A 30 33.11 64.39 -3.64
C HIS A 30 33.66 64.73 -2.24
N PRO A 31 33.73 66.02 -1.86
CA PRO A 31 34.41 66.45 -0.64
C PRO A 31 33.78 65.93 0.66
N GLU A 32 32.49 65.60 0.64
CA GLU A 32 31.75 65.12 1.82
C GLU A 32 31.67 63.58 1.95
N ILE A 33 31.90 62.82 0.87
CA ILE A 33 31.67 61.36 0.89
C ILE A 33 32.85 60.64 1.54
N LYS A 34 34.08 60.91 1.09
CA LYS A 34 35.33 60.36 1.65
C LYS A 34 35.27 58.86 2.00
N ARG A 35 34.67 58.06 1.12
CA ARG A 35 34.57 56.59 1.26
C ARG A 35 35.20 55.89 0.07
N LYS A 36 35.59 54.64 0.28
CA LYS A 36 36.11 53.77 -0.77
C LYS A 36 35.00 53.46 -1.78
N ALA A 37 35.23 53.73 -3.06
CA ALA A 37 34.33 53.36 -4.13
C ALA A 37 34.92 52.21 -4.94
N ILE A 38 34.13 51.18 -5.24
CA ILE A 38 34.56 50.01 -6.03
C ILE A 38 33.59 49.82 -7.18
N THR A 39 34.09 49.67 -8.41
CA THR A 39 33.23 49.37 -9.58
C THR A 39 32.81 47.91 -9.59
N VAL A 40 31.75 47.57 -10.33
CA VAL A 40 31.34 46.16 -10.53
C VAL A 40 32.46 45.34 -11.20
N ASP A 41 33.28 46.00 -12.02
CA ASP A 41 34.42 45.39 -12.72
C ASP A 41 35.68 45.25 -11.83
N GLY A 42 35.64 45.78 -10.60
CA GLY A 42 36.69 45.59 -9.59
C GLY A 42 37.69 46.74 -9.46
N ASP A 43 37.50 47.86 -10.17
CA ASP A 43 38.33 49.05 -9.98
C ASP A 43 38.07 49.66 -8.61
N VAL A 44 39.13 50.13 -7.95
CA VAL A 44 39.08 50.67 -6.59
C VAL A 44 39.52 52.12 -6.60
N PHE A 45 38.73 52.97 -5.96
CA PHE A 45 39.02 54.37 -5.70
C PHE A 45 38.97 54.60 -4.19
N ASP A 46 40.14 54.74 -3.57
CA ASP A 46 40.30 54.90 -2.12
C ASP A 46 40.71 56.34 -1.76
N PRO A 47 39.98 57.04 -0.87
CA PRO A 47 40.28 58.41 -0.44
C PRO A 47 41.69 58.63 0.13
N SER A 48 42.41 57.57 0.48
CA SER A 48 43.84 57.62 0.83
C SER A 48 44.76 57.95 -0.35
N GLY A 49 44.22 58.05 -1.57
CA GLY A 49 44.95 58.35 -2.80
C GLY A 49 45.31 57.12 -3.64
N VAL A 50 44.67 55.97 -3.38
CA VAL A 50 44.89 54.73 -4.13
C VAL A 50 43.80 54.58 -5.18
N ILE A 51 44.19 54.54 -6.45
CA ILE A 51 43.33 54.12 -7.55
C ILE A 51 43.96 52.87 -8.16
N SER A 52 43.25 51.75 -8.15
CA SER A 52 43.71 50.51 -8.77
C SER A 52 42.70 50.00 -9.77
N GLY A 53 43.15 49.73 -10.98
CA GLY A 53 42.38 49.11 -12.06
C GLY A 53 43.29 48.30 -12.97
N GLY A 54 42.72 47.40 -13.77
CA GLY A 54 43.49 46.51 -14.65
C GLY A 54 42.66 45.36 -15.21
N ALA A 55 43.30 44.51 -16.03
CA ALA A 55 42.69 43.29 -16.52
C ALA A 55 42.48 42.31 -15.35
N VAL A 56 41.27 41.76 -15.24
CA VAL A 56 40.92 40.74 -14.25
C VAL A 56 41.50 39.40 -14.69
N ASP A 57 42.09 38.65 -13.76
CA ASP A 57 42.56 37.28 -14.03
C ASP A 57 41.41 36.38 -14.51
N GLU A 58 41.67 35.44 -15.43
CA GLU A 58 40.66 34.49 -15.95
C GLU A 58 40.18 33.47 -14.89
N ALA A 59 40.71 33.51 -13.68
CA ALA A 59 40.34 32.59 -12.61
C ALA A 59 38.92 32.86 -12.08
N PRO A 60 38.14 31.82 -11.74
CA PRO A 60 36.81 31.98 -11.15
C PRO A 60 36.87 32.78 -9.83
N PRO A 61 35.91 33.69 -9.57
CA PRO A 61 35.86 34.43 -8.32
C PRO A 61 35.76 33.50 -7.10
N ILE A 62 36.69 33.64 -6.16
CA ILE A 62 36.78 32.77 -4.98
C ILE A 62 35.51 32.76 -4.12
N LEU A 63 34.77 33.88 -4.09
CA LEU A 63 33.50 33.97 -3.37
C LEU A 63 32.41 33.09 -3.99
N ILE A 64 32.39 32.94 -5.32
CA ILE A 64 31.45 32.04 -6.00
C ILE A 64 31.78 30.60 -5.65
N ALA A 65 33.06 30.22 -5.73
CA ALA A 65 33.51 28.88 -5.33
C ALA A 65 33.17 28.57 -3.87
N LEU A 66 33.33 29.55 -2.96
CA LEU A 66 32.96 29.41 -1.55
C LEU A 66 31.44 29.26 -1.36
N MET A 67 30.62 30.00 -2.11
CA MET A 67 29.17 29.86 -2.09
C MET A 67 28.70 28.48 -2.58
N GLU A 68 29.33 27.97 -3.65
CA GLU A 68 29.04 26.62 -4.15
C GLU A 68 29.45 25.55 -3.14
N PHE A 69 30.63 25.70 -2.53
CA PHE A 69 31.11 24.81 -1.49
C PHE A 69 30.19 24.78 -0.27
N THR A 70 29.82 25.94 0.27
CA THR A 70 28.92 26.03 1.43
C THR A 70 27.53 25.46 1.13
N LYS A 71 27.02 25.64 -0.10
CA LYS A 71 25.78 24.99 -0.55
C LYS A 71 25.92 23.47 -0.59
N ALA A 72 27.03 22.95 -1.13
CA ALA A 72 27.27 21.52 -1.18
C ALA A 72 27.41 20.91 0.23
N GLU A 73 28.09 21.61 1.14
CA GLU A 73 28.24 21.21 2.54
C GLU A 73 26.89 21.16 3.28
N TYR A 74 26.01 22.14 3.04
CA TYR A 74 24.65 22.14 3.57
C TYR A 74 23.86 20.91 3.10
N ILE A 75 23.86 20.64 1.80
CA ILE A 75 23.16 19.49 1.22
C ILE A 75 23.73 18.17 1.78
N LEU A 76 25.05 18.07 1.89
CA LEU A 76 25.70 16.90 2.46
C LEU A 76 25.26 16.66 3.91
N THR A 77 25.18 17.73 4.70
CA THR A 77 24.76 17.67 6.10
C THR A 77 23.31 17.22 6.22
N GLU A 78 22.41 17.78 5.39
CA GLU A 78 21.01 17.37 5.33
C GLU A 78 20.87 15.90 4.97
N LYS A 79 21.57 15.42 3.93
CA LYS A 79 21.53 14.02 3.51
C LYS A 79 22.11 13.06 4.54
N LYS A 80 23.17 13.45 5.25
CA LYS A 80 23.68 12.67 6.38
C LYS A 80 22.64 12.53 7.49
N GLN A 81 21.96 13.62 7.85
CA GLN A 81 20.91 13.57 8.87
C GLN A 81 19.72 12.70 8.46
N GLU A 82 19.30 12.76 7.18
CA GLU A 82 18.28 11.84 6.64
C GLU A 82 18.73 10.38 6.75
N MET A 83 19.96 10.09 6.33
CA MET A 83 20.53 8.75 6.38
C MET A 83 20.59 8.21 7.82
N ASP A 84 21.01 9.03 8.79
CA ASP A 84 21.08 8.64 10.19
C ASP A 84 19.69 8.35 10.77
N LYS A 85 18.67 9.12 10.39
CA LYS A 85 17.27 8.84 10.77
C LYS A 85 16.80 7.50 10.23
N ILE A 86 17.07 7.19 8.96
CA ILE A 86 16.69 5.92 8.34
C ILE A 86 17.44 4.75 9.02
N ASN A 87 18.73 4.91 9.27
CA ASN A 87 19.53 3.89 9.96
C ASN A 87 19.01 3.60 11.38
N LEU A 88 18.57 4.64 12.10
CA LEU A 88 17.93 4.48 13.40
C LEU A 88 16.63 3.67 13.29
N GLN A 89 15.79 3.96 12.29
CA GLN A 89 14.57 3.21 12.04
C GLN A 89 14.86 1.74 11.72
N ILE A 90 15.83 1.45 10.85
CA ILE A 90 16.26 0.08 10.53
C ILE A 90 16.72 -0.65 11.79
N LYS A 91 17.57 0.00 12.61
CA LYS A 91 18.07 -0.58 13.85
C LYS A 91 16.94 -0.95 14.82
N ASN A 92 15.89 -0.14 14.88
CA ASN A 92 14.72 -0.42 15.72
C ASN A 92 13.82 -1.52 15.16
N LEU A 93 13.76 -1.69 13.83
CA LEU A 93 12.97 -2.73 13.17
C LEU A 93 13.64 -4.11 13.19
N LEU A 94 14.98 -4.15 13.16
CA LEU A 94 15.76 -5.39 13.19
C LEU A 94 15.37 -6.38 14.30
N PRO A 95 15.24 -5.99 15.59
CA PRO A 95 14.84 -6.92 16.65
C PRO A 95 13.40 -7.44 16.46
N ILE A 96 12.51 -6.62 15.91
CA ILE A 96 11.13 -7.03 15.61
C ILE A 96 11.13 -8.10 14.51
N ALA A 97 11.90 -7.89 13.44
CA ALA A 97 12.05 -8.86 12.36
C ALA A 97 12.64 -10.19 12.85
N ASN A 98 13.68 -10.14 13.71
CA ASN A 98 14.26 -11.33 14.31
C ASN A 98 13.27 -12.09 15.22
N SER A 99 12.49 -11.36 16.02
CA SER A 99 11.45 -11.95 16.87
C SER A 99 10.35 -12.60 16.03
N TYR A 100 9.92 -11.93 14.96
CA TYR A 100 8.95 -12.46 14.02
C TYR A 100 9.42 -13.78 13.39
N GLU A 101 10.66 -13.83 12.90
CA GLU A 101 11.22 -15.03 12.29
C GLU A 101 11.29 -16.20 13.29
N HIS A 102 11.71 -15.91 14.53
CA HIS A 102 11.71 -16.90 15.61
C HIS A 102 10.30 -17.43 15.93
N MET A 103 9.30 -16.54 16.01
CA MET A 103 7.91 -16.96 16.24
C MET A 103 7.35 -17.75 15.07
N LYS A 104 7.66 -17.36 13.83
CA LYS A 104 7.25 -18.07 12.62
C LYS A 104 7.76 -19.50 12.62
N GLN A 105 9.05 -19.71 12.91
CA GLN A 105 9.64 -21.05 13.04
C GLN A 105 8.94 -21.89 14.12
N LYS A 106 8.61 -21.28 15.27
CA LYS A 106 7.83 -21.96 16.32
C LYS A 106 6.44 -22.36 15.84
N ILE A 107 5.74 -21.48 15.13
CA ILE A 107 4.41 -21.77 14.58
C ILE A 107 4.49 -22.93 13.59
N GLU A 108 5.47 -22.92 12.68
CA GLU A 108 5.67 -24.00 11.70
C GLU A 108 5.96 -25.35 12.38
N LEU A 109 6.71 -25.35 13.49
CA LEU A 109 6.91 -26.55 14.30
C LEU A 109 5.60 -27.04 14.93
N ARG A 110 4.83 -26.14 15.58
CA ARG A 110 3.55 -26.51 16.21
C ARG A 110 2.53 -27.01 15.19
N VAL A 111 2.45 -26.39 14.01
CA VAL A 111 1.55 -26.84 12.93
C VAL A 111 1.90 -28.26 12.49
N ARG A 112 3.20 -28.58 12.34
CA ARG A 112 3.64 -29.94 12.03
C ARG A 112 3.32 -30.94 13.14
N GLU A 113 3.53 -30.56 14.41
CA GLU A 113 3.18 -31.42 15.56
C GLU A 113 1.68 -31.73 15.59
N VAL A 114 0.83 -30.71 15.44
CA VAL A 114 -0.62 -30.88 15.39
C VAL A 114 -1.02 -31.81 14.25
N LYS A 115 -0.47 -31.60 13.05
CA LYS A 115 -0.74 -32.46 11.89
C LYS A 115 -0.33 -33.92 12.16
N MET A 116 0.84 -34.13 12.76
CA MET A 116 1.31 -35.48 13.10
C MET A 116 0.41 -36.16 14.13
N VAL A 117 -0.04 -35.44 15.16
CA VAL A 117 -0.99 -35.99 16.14
C VAL A 117 -2.33 -36.30 15.49
N GLN A 118 -2.82 -35.43 14.62
CA GLN A 118 -4.06 -35.65 13.88
C GLN A 118 -3.98 -36.89 12.98
N GLU A 119 -2.89 -37.05 12.23
CA GLU A 119 -2.64 -38.23 11.40
C GLU A 119 -2.58 -39.51 12.25
N ARG A 120 -1.90 -39.46 13.41
CA ARG A 120 -1.87 -40.60 14.35
C ARG A 120 -3.24 -40.96 14.89
N ILE A 121 -4.07 -39.98 15.24
CA ILE A 121 -5.45 -40.21 15.68
C ILE A 121 -6.25 -40.86 14.56
N GLN A 122 -6.13 -40.36 13.33
CA GLN A 122 -6.82 -40.91 12.16
C GLN A 122 -6.41 -42.35 11.83
N GLN A 123 -5.17 -42.74 12.13
CA GLN A 123 -4.68 -44.10 11.96
C GLN A 123 -5.11 -45.04 13.08
N THR A 124 -5.72 -44.55 14.17
CA THR A 124 -6.23 -45.43 15.23
C THR A 124 -7.48 -46.18 14.78
N SER A 125 -7.59 -47.44 15.23
CA SER A 125 -8.76 -48.28 14.94
C SER A 125 -10.06 -47.66 15.45
N HIS A 126 -10.03 -47.01 16.61
CA HIS A 126 -11.21 -46.32 17.17
C HIS A 126 -11.72 -45.21 16.27
N TYR A 127 -10.83 -44.39 15.71
CA TYR A 127 -11.22 -43.30 14.81
C TYR A 127 -11.80 -43.83 13.50
N GLN A 128 -11.18 -44.87 12.93
CA GLN A 128 -11.66 -45.51 11.70
C GLN A 128 -13.05 -46.15 11.91
N LEU A 129 -13.23 -46.88 13.01
CA LEU A 129 -14.53 -47.45 13.39
C LEU A 129 -15.59 -46.37 13.60
N GLN A 130 -15.23 -45.25 14.23
CA GLN A 130 -16.15 -44.13 14.40
C GLN A 130 -16.57 -43.53 13.05
N GLN A 131 -15.64 -43.32 12.12
CA GLN A 131 -15.97 -42.89 10.76
C GLN A 131 -16.88 -43.88 10.03
N GLU A 132 -16.61 -45.17 10.13
CA GLU A 132 -17.46 -46.21 9.55
C GLU A 132 -18.88 -46.18 10.14
N LEU A 133 -19.00 -46.04 11.47
CA LEU A 133 -20.29 -45.90 12.14
C LEU A 133 -21.06 -44.65 11.68
N ASP A 134 -20.38 -43.52 11.52
CA ASP A 134 -20.99 -42.29 11.03
C ASP A 134 -21.51 -42.48 9.60
N ILE A 135 -20.71 -43.08 8.71
CA ILE A 135 -21.10 -43.40 7.32
C ILE A 135 -22.31 -44.33 7.31
N LEU A 136 -22.28 -45.40 8.12
CA LEU A 136 -23.37 -46.36 8.22
C LEU A 136 -24.65 -45.69 8.73
N SER A 137 -24.54 -44.81 9.72
CA SER A 137 -25.65 -44.03 10.29
C SER A 137 -26.29 -43.12 9.24
N THR A 138 -25.50 -42.39 8.46
CA THR A 138 -26.02 -41.61 7.32
C THR A 138 -26.68 -42.50 6.27
N THR A 139 -26.07 -43.64 5.95
CA THR A 139 -26.62 -44.58 4.95
C THR A 139 -27.96 -45.17 5.40
N ILE A 140 -28.10 -45.46 6.70
CA ILE A 140 -29.36 -45.92 7.29
C ILE A 140 -30.43 -44.85 7.14
N LYS A 141 -30.14 -43.60 7.52
CA LYS A 141 -31.08 -42.48 7.35
C LYS A 141 -31.52 -42.29 5.90
N ASP A 142 -30.59 -42.37 4.95
CA ASP A 142 -30.90 -42.24 3.54
C ASP A 142 -31.79 -43.38 3.04
N LYS A 143 -31.50 -44.62 3.46
CA LYS A 143 -32.32 -45.79 3.11
C LYS A 143 -33.71 -45.72 3.75
N GLU A 144 -33.81 -45.27 4.99
CA GLU A 144 -35.10 -45.05 5.67
C GLU A 144 -35.94 -44.01 4.94
N SER A 145 -35.34 -42.88 4.55
CA SER A 145 -35.99 -41.87 3.71
C SER A 145 -36.43 -42.45 2.37
N LYS A 146 -35.62 -43.32 1.76
CA LYS A 146 -36.00 -43.94 0.49
C LYS A 146 -37.15 -44.93 0.64
N ILE A 147 -37.19 -45.67 1.75
CA ILE A 147 -38.30 -46.58 2.07
C ILE A 147 -39.60 -45.79 2.22
N THR A 148 -39.59 -44.65 2.93
CA THR A 148 -40.79 -43.83 3.12
C THR A 148 -41.28 -43.23 1.80
N GLU A 149 -40.36 -42.74 0.95
CA GLU A 149 -40.70 -42.29 -0.41
C GLU A 149 -41.36 -43.39 -1.25
N LEU A 150 -40.75 -44.58 -1.29
CA LEU A 150 -41.27 -45.71 -2.06
C LEU A 150 -42.62 -46.20 -1.53
N GLN A 151 -42.82 -46.20 -0.21
CA GLN A 151 -44.11 -46.51 0.40
C GLN A 151 -45.20 -45.50 -0.01
N GLN A 152 -44.86 -44.21 -0.06
CA GLN A 152 -45.77 -43.16 -0.55
C GLN A 152 -46.11 -43.41 -2.03
N GLU A 153 -45.12 -43.76 -2.84
CA GLU A 153 -45.30 -44.03 -4.27
C GLU A 153 -46.17 -45.27 -4.52
N ILE A 154 -45.97 -46.35 -3.75
CA ILE A 154 -46.80 -47.56 -3.80
C ILE A 154 -48.25 -47.23 -3.42
N LYS A 155 -48.49 -46.43 -2.38
CA LYS A 155 -49.84 -45.98 -2.02
C LYS A 155 -50.50 -45.21 -3.16
N ASN A 156 -49.77 -44.28 -3.78
CA ASN A 156 -50.28 -43.50 -4.90
C ASN A 156 -50.59 -44.37 -6.14
N LYS A 157 -49.68 -45.28 -6.48
CA LYS A 157 -49.85 -46.20 -7.62
C LYS A 157 -50.99 -47.19 -7.37
N SER A 158 -51.09 -47.77 -6.17
CA SER A 158 -52.19 -48.69 -5.82
C SER A 158 -53.56 -47.99 -5.82
N PHE A 159 -53.63 -46.74 -5.36
CA PHE A 159 -54.84 -45.92 -5.48
C PHE A 159 -55.22 -45.72 -6.96
N LYS A 160 -54.25 -45.39 -7.81
CA LYS A 160 -54.46 -45.21 -9.25
C LYS A 160 -54.87 -46.50 -9.96
N VAL A 161 -54.34 -47.64 -9.56
CA VAL A 161 -54.77 -48.96 -10.07
C VAL A 161 -56.24 -49.20 -9.70
N LYS A 162 -56.64 -48.99 -8.44
CA LYS A 162 -58.05 -49.13 -8.03
C LYS A 162 -58.97 -48.19 -8.80
N GLU A 163 -58.57 -46.94 -8.99
CA GLU A 163 -59.32 -45.96 -9.77
C GLU A 163 -59.50 -46.41 -11.23
N LEU A 164 -58.44 -46.95 -11.85
CA LEU A 164 -58.49 -47.50 -13.21
C LEU A 164 -59.34 -48.77 -13.28
N GLU A 165 -59.26 -49.66 -12.29
CA GLU A 165 -60.10 -50.88 -12.21
C GLU A 165 -61.58 -50.53 -12.05
N GLU A 166 -61.92 -49.53 -11.23
CA GLU A 166 -63.29 -49.02 -11.11
C GLU A 166 -63.78 -48.40 -12.43
N LYS A 167 -62.95 -47.59 -13.08
CA LYS A 167 -63.26 -47.07 -14.43
C LYS A 167 -63.46 -48.20 -15.44
N MET A 168 -62.65 -49.26 -15.38
CA MET A 168 -62.79 -50.42 -16.26
C MET A 168 -64.07 -51.22 -15.99
N LYS A 169 -64.45 -51.45 -14.73
CA LYS A 169 -65.73 -52.11 -14.40
C LYS A 169 -66.93 -51.27 -14.84
N ASN A 170 -66.81 -49.96 -14.72
CA ASN A 170 -67.84 -49.01 -15.13
C ASN A 170 -67.73 -48.62 -16.62
N LEU A 171 -66.89 -49.26 -17.43
CA LEU A 171 -66.74 -48.92 -18.86
C LEU A 171 -68.06 -49.02 -19.62
N LYS A 172 -68.94 -49.98 -19.30
CA LYS A 172 -70.26 -50.08 -19.95
C LYS A 172 -71.15 -48.90 -19.59
N SER A 173 -71.24 -48.51 -18.32
CA SER A 173 -72.09 -47.40 -17.87
C SER A 173 -71.52 -46.04 -18.25
N VAL A 174 -70.20 -45.88 -18.26
CA VAL A 174 -69.51 -44.67 -18.70
C VAL A 174 -69.66 -44.50 -20.22
N ARG A 175 -69.46 -45.56 -21.00
CA ARG A 175 -69.60 -45.51 -22.47
C ARG A 175 -71.04 -45.31 -22.90
N GLU A 176 -72.03 -45.88 -22.19
CA GLU A 176 -73.45 -45.58 -22.40
C GLU A 176 -73.81 -44.14 -22.05
N ARG A 177 -73.18 -43.57 -21.02
CA ARG A 177 -73.39 -42.17 -20.63
C ARG A 177 -72.73 -41.20 -21.61
N GLU A 178 -71.50 -41.46 -22.04
CA GLU A 178 -70.79 -40.66 -23.05
C GLU A 178 -71.46 -40.75 -24.43
N LEU A 179 -72.01 -41.92 -24.81
CA LEU A 179 -72.85 -42.05 -26.02
C LEU A 179 -74.12 -41.22 -25.90
N LYS A 180 -74.80 -41.24 -24.75
CA LYS A 180 -76.01 -40.43 -24.54
C LYS A 180 -75.73 -38.92 -24.53
N GLU A 181 -74.60 -38.49 -23.97
CA GLU A 181 -74.18 -37.08 -23.97
C GLU A 181 -73.78 -36.64 -25.40
N ALA A 182 -73.04 -37.46 -26.16
CA ALA A 182 -72.70 -37.16 -27.55
C ALA A 182 -73.92 -37.19 -28.51
N GLU A 183 -74.89 -38.08 -28.29
CA GLU A 183 -76.16 -38.09 -29.03
C GLU A 183 -77.05 -36.88 -28.70
N ALA A 184 -76.89 -36.27 -27.53
CA ALA A 184 -77.59 -35.05 -27.14
C ALA A 184 -76.95 -33.78 -27.73
N GLU A 185 -75.64 -33.76 -27.98
CA GLU A 185 -74.95 -32.64 -28.65
C GLU A 185 -75.12 -32.63 -30.18
N LEU A 186 -75.48 -33.77 -30.78
CA LEU A 186 -75.76 -33.91 -32.22
C LEU A 186 -77.24 -33.65 -32.60
N LYS A 187 -78.10 -33.36 -31.62
CA LYS A 187 -79.51 -32.98 -31.80
C LYS A 187 -79.72 -31.48 -31.59
#